data_AF-A0A8C5P7Z3-F1
#
_entry.id   AF-A0A8C5P7Z3-F1
#
_cell.length_a   1.000
_cell.length_b   1.000
_cell.length_c   1.000
_cell.angle_alpha   90.00
_cell.angle_beta   90.00
_cell.angle_gamma   90.00
#
_symmetry.space_group_name_H-M   'P 1'
#
loop_
_entity.id
_entity.type
_entity.pdbx_description
1 polymer ?
#
loop_
_entity_poly.entity_id
_entity_poly.type
_entity_poly.pdbx_seq_one_letter_code
_entity_poly.pdbx_strand_id
1 'polypeptide(L)'
;MARLRRKACIALFLFTLFIFGTMMGLRTLKPSDGFSDLAPGLELMPFGEQSERRSVSNEVISHPQTTVNSPDQTKVYYDLHIFYYMWYGNPKFDNNYIHWDHVMVPHWDPKISASYPKGRHSPPEDIGSSFYPELGPYSSKDPEVLEEHMKQLRAAAIGVLVLSWYPPGTADENGESVEDLVPLILDAALRYNIKVAFHIQPYKGRDDRTLHDNIKYIIDNFGSHAAFYRYKTSTSKSLPLFYIYDSYLTPPESWANLLTLTGTHSIRNTPYDAVFIGLLVEEGHKHDILTGGFDGIYTYFASNGFSFGSSHQNWKSIKSYCDTNNLMFIPSVGPGYIDTSIRPWNNHNTRNRVNGKYYETALQAALTVRPEIVSITSFNEWHEGTQIEKSTPKKTATHLYLDYLPHQPDLYLVLTRKWAEHFNKEKEQWLM
;
A
#
# COMPACT_ATOMS: atom_id res chain seq x y z
N MET A 1 42.60 34.63 1.87
CA MET A 1 41.67 33.56 2.31
C MET A 1 40.84 33.90 3.58
N ALA A 2 41.34 34.66 4.56
CA ALA A 2 40.57 34.97 5.79
C ALA A 2 39.35 35.91 5.59
N ARG A 3 39.41 36.86 4.64
CA ARG A 3 38.31 37.81 4.37
C ARG A 3 37.08 37.16 3.71
N LEU A 4 37.27 36.12 2.90
CA LEU A 4 36.17 35.41 2.24
C LEU A 4 35.39 34.52 3.24
N ARG A 5 36.13 33.83 4.13
CA ARG A 5 35.53 33.02 5.20
C ARG A 5 34.71 33.87 6.19
N ARG A 6 35.16 35.09 6.50
CA ARG A 6 34.44 36.00 7.39
C ARG A 6 33.10 36.47 6.79
N LYS A 7 33.04 36.71 5.48
CA LYS A 7 31.79 37.08 4.80
C LYS A 7 30.81 35.90 4.71
N ALA A 8 31.31 34.68 4.48
CA ALA A 8 30.47 33.47 4.48
C ALA A 8 29.88 33.17 5.87
N CYS A 9 30.67 33.30 6.95
CA CYS A 9 30.16 33.13 8.31
C CYS A 9 29.12 34.19 8.70
N ILE A 10 29.28 35.44 8.27
CA ILE A 10 28.31 36.51 8.54
C ILE A 10 27.00 36.25 7.77
N ALA A 11 27.08 35.82 6.51
CA ALA A 11 25.91 35.47 5.73
C ALA A 11 25.15 34.27 6.32
N LEU A 12 25.87 33.24 6.78
CA LEU A 12 25.27 32.07 7.43
C LEU A 12 24.58 32.45 8.75
N PHE A 13 25.21 33.32 9.54
CA PHE A 13 24.66 33.80 10.81
C PHE A 13 23.39 34.63 10.62
N LEU A 14 23.37 35.53 9.62
CA LEU A 14 22.19 36.32 9.27
C LEU A 14 21.05 35.45 8.73
N PHE A 15 21.38 34.41 7.94
CA PHE A 15 20.40 33.45 7.45
C PHE A 15 19.77 32.63 8.58
N THR A 16 20.58 32.16 9.55
CA THR A 16 20.06 31.48 10.73
C THR A 16 19.20 32.39 11.61
N LEU A 17 19.57 33.67 11.77
CA LEU A 17 18.75 34.65 12.50
C LEU A 17 17.41 34.91 11.80
N PHE A 18 17.38 34.94 10.47
CA PHE A 18 16.15 35.09 9.69
C PHE A 18 15.22 33.89 9.84
N ILE A 19 15.76 32.66 9.80
CA ILE A 19 14.97 31.43 10.04
C ILE A 19 14.41 31.41 11.46
N PHE A 20 15.21 31.75 12.47
CA PHE A 20 14.73 31.79 13.85
C PHE A 20 13.69 32.91 14.09
N GLY A 21 13.88 34.09 13.48
CA GLY A 21 12.93 35.20 13.55
C GLY A 21 11.60 34.88 12.89
N THR A 22 11.61 34.24 11.73
CA THR A 22 10.38 33.80 11.03
C THR A 22 9.65 32.69 11.79
N MET A 23 10.39 31.73 12.36
CA MET A 23 9.80 30.69 13.23
C MET A 23 9.21 31.26 14.53
N MET A 24 9.81 32.30 15.12
CA MET A 24 9.24 32.99 16.29
C MET A 24 8.00 33.82 15.92
N GLY A 25 8.00 34.51 14.78
CA GLY A 25 6.85 35.27 14.29
C GLY A 25 5.63 34.39 13.96
N LEU A 26 5.87 33.20 13.38
CA LEU A 26 4.81 32.22 13.12
C LEU A 26 4.24 31.60 14.41
N ARG A 27 5.03 31.51 15.48
CA ARG A 27 4.55 31.05 16.81
C ARG A 27 3.74 32.09 17.59
N THR A 28 3.83 33.37 17.24
CA THR A 28 3.02 34.43 17.88
C THR A 28 1.62 34.59 17.28
N LEU A 29 1.33 33.92 16.15
CA LEU A 29 -0.01 33.89 15.56
C LEU A 29 -0.84 32.78 16.22
N LYS A 30 -1.55 33.12 17.31
CA LYS A 30 -2.68 32.32 17.79
C LYS A 30 -3.93 32.63 16.97
N PRO A 31 -4.82 31.66 16.68
CA PRO A 31 -6.17 31.95 16.22
C PRO A 31 -6.98 32.47 17.41
N SER A 32 -7.40 33.72 17.34
CA SER A 32 -8.44 34.29 18.20
C SER A 32 -9.83 34.01 17.63
N ASP A 33 -10.79 33.89 18.54
CA ASP A 33 -12.18 33.54 18.36
C ASP A 33 -12.95 34.31 17.26
N GLY A 34 -13.89 33.58 16.64
CA GLY A 34 -15.25 34.03 16.38
C GLY A 34 -15.50 35.00 15.22
N PHE A 35 -16.17 34.52 14.18
CA PHE A 35 -17.22 35.28 13.48
C PHE A 35 -18.26 34.32 12.89
N SER A 36 -19.45 34.30 13.50
CA SER A 36 -20.71 33.99 12.81
C SER A 36 -21.13 35.22 12.01
N ASP A 37 -21.64 35.01 10.79
CA ASP A 37 -22.92 35.58 10.37
C ASP A 37 -23.47 34.92 9.09
N LEU A 38 -24.62 34.26 9.30
CA LEU A 38 -25.80 34.03 8.47
C LEU A 38 -25.82 34.46 6.99
N ALA A 39 -26.34 33.55 6.15
CA ALA A 39 -27.51 33.78 5.29
C ALA A 39 -28.13 32.45 4.81
N PRO A 40 -29.43 32.41 4.46
CA PRO A 40 -30.34 31.32 4.81
C PRO A 40 -30.92 30.52 3.63
N GLY A 41 -31.48 29.34 3.92
CA GLY A 41 -32.52 28.72 3.08
C GLY A 41 -32.32 27.22 2.81
N LEU A 42 -33.01 26.37 3.58
CA LEU A 42 -34.11 25.55 3.06
C LEU A 42 -34.74 24.77 4.24
N GLU A 43 -36.06 24.81 4.27
CA GLU A 43 -36.93 24.25 5.31
C GLU A 43 -36.80 22.72 5.42
N LEU A 44 -36.72 22.25 6.68
CA LEU A 44 -37.04 20.88 7.05
C LEU A 44 -38.56 20.73 7.08
N MET A 45 -39.11 19.78 6.30
CA MET A 45 -40.47 19.28 6.49
C MET A 45 -40.44 17.96 7.28
N PRO A 46 -41.42 17.69 8.17
CA PRO A 46 -41.34 16.62 9.15
C PRO A 46 -41.85 15.27 8.61
N PHE A 47 -41.27 14.21 9.17
CA PHE A 47 -41.76 12.84 9.08
C PHE A 47 -43.20 12.74 9.61
N GLY A 48 -44.12 12.30 8.74
CA GLY A 48 -45.46 11.87 9.12
C GLY A 48 -45.55 10.35 9.14
N GLU A 49 -45.79 9.78 10.31
CA GLU A 49 -46.29 8.42 10.48
C GLU A 49 -47.70 8.31 9.89
N GLN A 50 -47.93 7.30 9.04
CA GLN A 50 -49.27 6.79 8.80
C GLN A 50 -49.22 5.25 8.65
N SER A 51 -49.72 4.61 9.69
CA SER A 51 -50.24 3.24 9.68
C SER A 51 -51.63 3.27 9.04
N GLU A 52 -51.92 2.38 8.08
CA GLU A 52 -53.11 1.51 8.15
C GLU A 52 -53.22 0.51 6.98
N ARG A 53 -53.63 -0.70 7.37
CA ARG A 53 -54.52 -1.67 6.69
C ARG A 53 -54.01 -2.63 5.60
N ARG A 54 -53.90 -3.88 6.08
CA ARG A 54 -54.15 -5.16 5.40
C ARG A 54 -55.32 -5.10 4.40
N SER A 55 -55.10 -5.68 3.23
CA SER A 55 -56.11 -6.42 2.47
C SER A 55 -55.54 -7.80 2.11
N VAL A 56 -56.32 -8.84 2.43
CA VAL A 56 -56.04 -10.23 2.10
C VAL A 56 -56.84 -10.54 0.84
N SER A 57 -56.17 -10.99 -0.22
CA SER A 57 -56.82 -11.73 -1.30
C SER A 57 -55.92 -12.88 -1.71
N ASN A 58 -56.48 -14.08 -1.59
CA ASN A 58 -55.91 -15.35 -2.04
C ASN A 58 -55.92 -15.37 -3.56
N GLU A 59 -54.83 -15.74 -4.21
CA GLU A 59 -54.89 -16.52 -5.46
C GLU A 59 -53.54 -17.19 -5.81
N VAL A 60 -53.67 -18.49 -6.09
CA VAL A 60 -52.84 -19.38 -6.93
C VAL A 60 -51.36 -19.58 -6.60
N ILE A 61 -51.07 -20.73 -5.98
CA ILE A 61 -49.74 -21.34 -5.90
C ILE A 61 -49.31 -21.77 -7.31
N SER A 62 -48.43 -21.00 -7.93
CA SER A 62 -47.52 -21.50 -8.97
C SER A 62 -46.12 -21.52 -8.36
N HIS A 63 -45.46 -22.69 -8.37
CA HIS A 63 -44.09 -22.80 -7.89
C HIS A 63 -43.15 -22.00 -8.81
N PRO A 64 -42.49 -20.93 -8.33
CA PRO A 64 -41.32 -20.42 -9.01
C PRO A 64 -40.18 -21.36 -8.63
N GLN A 65 -39.60 -22.02 -9.62
CA GLN A 65 -38.29 -22.66 -9.48
C GLN A 65 -37.37 -21.66 -8.77
N THR A 66 -36.96 -22.03 -7.57
CA THR A 66 -35.93 -21.34 -6.83
C THR A 66 -34.67 -21.51 -7.64
N THR A 67 -34.34 -20.53 -8.49
CA THR A 67 -32.98 -20.32 -8.93
C THR A 67 -32.17 -20.13 -7.65
N VAL A 68 -31.51 -21.22 -7.24
CA VAL A 68 -30.44 -21.16 -6.26
C VAL A 68 -29.40 -20.23 -6.88
N ASN A 69 -29.42 -18.96 -6.50
CA ASN A 69 -28.30 -18.07 -6.75
C ASN A 69 -27.11 -18.71 -6.02
N SER A 70 -26.21 -19.33 -6.77
CA SER A 70 -24.94 -19.82 -6.24
C SER A 70 -24.25 -18.67 -5.50
N PRO A 71 -23.84 -18.84 -4.23
CA PRO A 71 -23.26 -17.74 -3.44
C PRO A 71 -21.87 -17.29 -3.88
N ASP A 72 -21.33 -17.74 -5.02
CA ASP A 72 -19.90 -17.70 -5.29
C ASP A 72 -19.49 -17.10 -6.65
N GLN A 73 -20.12 -15.99 -7.05
CA GLN A 73 -19.68 -15.16 -8.18
C GLN A 73 -19.23 -13.76 -7.76
N THR A 74 -18.49 -13.64 -6.65
CA THR A 74 -17.85 -12.37 -6.31
C THR A 74 -16.74 -12.05 -7.33
N LYS A 75 -16.99 -11.02 -8.16
CA LYS A 75 -16.06 -10.49 -9.17
C LYS A 75 -14.83 -9.87 -8.48
N VAL A 76 -13.67 -10.00 -9.12
CA VAL A 76 -12.42 -9.31 -8.77
C VAL A 76 -12.10 -8.24 -9.82
N TYR A 77 -11.31 -7.23 -9.46
CA TYR A 77 -10.89 -6.15 -10.36
C TYR A 77 -9.37 -6.15 -10.54
N TYR A 78 -8.91 -6.45 -11.76
CA TYR A 78 -7.47 -6.52 -12.07
C TYR A 78 -6.75 -5.16 -12.12
N ASP A 79 -7.51 -4.07 -12.04
CA ASP A 79 -6.99 -2.71 -11.88
C ASP A 79 -6.81 -2.31 -10.41
N LEU A 80 -7.11 -3.23 -9.48
CA LEU A 80 -6.92 -3.05 -8.06
C LEU A 80 -5.82 -3.99 -7.56
N HIS A 81 -4.69 -3.38 -7.21
CA HIS A 81 -3.48 -4.05 -6.76
C HIS A 81 -3.35 -3.90 -5.25
N ILE A 82 -2.77 -4.89 -4.56
CA ILE A 82 -2.52 -4.81 -3.11
C ILE A 82 -1.16 -5.37 -2.73
N PHE A 83 -0.40 -4.65 -1.90
CA PHE A 83 0.89 -5.14 -1.41
C PHE A 83 0.70 -6.25 -0.37
N TYR A 84 1.45 -7.33 -0.53
CA TYR A 84 1.32 -8.56 0.26
C TYR A 84 2.70 -9.09 0.68
N TYR A 85 2.78 -9.58 1.92
CA TYR A 85 4.02 -10.00 2.56
C TYR A 85 3.91 -11.45 3.03
N MET A 86 4.94 -12.25 2.73
CA MET A 86 4.99 -13.68 3.03
C MET A 86 6.07 -14.04 4.06
N TRP A 87 6.52 -13.07 4.84
CA TRP A 87 7.68 -13.19 5.72
C TRP A 87 7.34 -13.64 7.16
N TYR A 88 6.06 -13.86 7.46
CA TYR A 88 5.61 -14.25 8.79
C TYR A 88 5.86 -15.74 9.02
N GLY A 89 6.42 -16.10 10.17
CA GLY A 89 6.71 -17.48 10.54
C GLY A 89 6.32 -17.81 11.98
N ASN A 90 6.04 -19.08 12.27
CA ASN A 90 5.71 -19.54 13.62
C ASN A 90 6.38 -20.88 13.97
N PRO A 91 6.44 -21.27 15.26
CA PRO A 91 7.17 -22.48 15.67
C PRO A 91 6.67 -23.79 15.03
N LYS A 92 5.41 -23.85 14.61
CA LYS A 92 4.82 -25.06 14.02
C LYS A 92 5.34 -25.32 12.59
N PHE A 93 5.54 -24.28 11.79
CA PHE A 93 5.94 -24.39 10.38
C PHE A 93 7.38 -23.94 10.11
N ASP A 94 7.94 -23.09 10.97
CA ASP A 94 9.21 -22.40 10.76
C ASP A 94 10.23 -22.65 11.88
N ASN A 95 9.88 -23.49 12.87
CA ASN A 95 10.63 -23.76 14.10
C ASN A 95 10.76 -22.57 15.07
N ASN A 96 10.64 -21.33 14.59
CA ASN A 96 10.66 -20.10 15.39
C ASN A 96 9.56 -19.14 14.93
N TYR A 97 9.29 -18.11 15.74
CA TYR A 97 8.61 -16.94 15.20
C TYR A 97 9.56 -16.18 14.28
N ILE A 98 9.03 -15.67 13.17
CA ILE A 98 9.74 -14.82 12.22
C ILE A 98 8.82 -13.63 11.94
N HIS A 99 9.38 -12.42 11.92
CA HIS A 99 8.67 -11.13 11.86
C HIS A 99 7.75 -10.84 13.04
N TRP A 100 7.00 -11.79 13.60
CA TRP A 100 6.17 -11.54 14.77
C TRP A 100 6.98 -11.14 16.00
N ASP A 101 8.17 -11.70 16.15
CA ASP A 101 9.15 -11.36 17.17
C ASP A 101 10.11 -10.26 16.68
N HIS A 102 9.58 -9.24 16.00
CA HIS A 102 10.40 -8.15 15.45
C HIS A 102 11.21 -7.42 16.54
N VAL A 103 12.36 -6.86 16.18
CA VAL A 103 13.15 -5.99 17.06
C VAL A 103 12.57 -4.58 17.11
N MET A 104 12.64 -3.91 18.26
CA MET A 104 12.39 -2.46 18.31
C MET A 104 13.56 -1.73 17.67
N VAL A 105 13.32 -1.14 16.50
CA VAL A 105 14.32 -0.47 15.68
C VAL A 105 14.80 0.80 16.38
N PRO A 106 16.11 0.92 16.69
CA PRO A 106 16.65 2.10 17.35
C PRO A 106 16.58 3.31 16.42
N HIS A 107 16.33 4.49 17.00
CA HIS A 107 16.49 5.74 16.28
C HIS A 107 17.98 5.94 15.90
N TRP A 108 18.26 6.52 14.72
CA TRP A 108 19.63 6.71 14.23
C TRP A 108 20.47 7.66 15.09
N ASP A 109 19.85 8.68 15.69
CA ASP A 109 20.46 9.50 16.75
C ASP A 109 20.50 8.73 18.08
N PRO A 110 21.70 8.40 18.62
CA PRO A 110 21.84 7.66 19.87
C PRO A 110 21.19 8.35 21.08
N LYS A 111 21.12 9.70 21.09
CA LYS A 111 20.51 10.45 22.20
C LYS A 111 19.00 10.26 22.24
N ILE A 112 18.37 10.27 21.07
CA ILE A 112 16.94 10.01 20.93
C ILE A 112 16.66 8.52 21.21
N SER A 113 17.48 7.63 20.65
CA SER A 113 17.39 6.18 20.85
C SER A 113 17.42 5.76 22.32
N ALA A 114 18.19 6.44 23.16
CA ALA A 114 18.25 6.16 24.60
C ALA A 114 16.92 6.43 25.35
N SER A 115 16.00 7.19 24.76
CA SER A 115 14.70 7.55 25.35
C SER A 115 13.57 6.57 25.00
N TYR A 116 13.84 5.57 24.16
CA TYR A 116 12.85 4.61 23.68
C TYR A 116 13.16 3.19 24.15
N PRO A 117 12.13 2.33 24.28
CA PRO A 117 12.32 0.93 24.64
C PRO A 117 13.17 0.21 23.59
N LYS A 118 13.92 -0.79 24.05
CA LYS A 118 14.75 -1.66 23.24
C LYS A 118 14.40 -3.09 23.56
N GLY A 119 14.56 -3.97 22.59
CA GLY A 119 14.33 -5.39 22.77
C GLY A 119 13.67 -6.00 21.56
N ARG A 120 13.16 -7.20 21.77
CA ARG A 120 12.46 -8.01 20.79
C ARG A 120 11.09 -8.37 21.34
N HIS A 121 10.07 -8.32 20.51
CA HIS A 121 8.74 -8.79 20.87
C HIS A 121 8.77 -10.30 21.20
N SER A 122 7.88 -10.76 22.09
CA SER A 122 7.79 -12.16 22.53
C SER A 122 6.43 -12.81 22.21
N PRO A 123 6.23 -13.33 20.99
CA PRO A 123 4.96 -13.95 20.59
C PRO A 123 4.65 -15.22 21.40
N PRO A 124 3.37 -15.62 21.53
CA PRO A 124 2.22 -15.11 20.76
C PRO A 124 1.50 -13.91 21.39
N GLU A 125 1.78 -13.57 22.64
CA GLU A 125 1.03 -12.51 23.36
C GLU A 125 1.58 -11.10 23.11
N ASP A 126 2.86 -10.98 22.77
CA ASP A 126 3.55 -9.74 22.42
C ASP A 126 4.14 -9.86 21.02
N ILE A 127 3.51 -9.24 20.03
CA ILE A 127 3.94 -9.27 18.63
C ILE A 127 4.36 -7.87 18.16
N GLY A 128 5.23 -7.81 17.15
CA GLY A 128 5.67 -6.58 16.51
C GLY A 128 4.60 -5.90 15.65
N SER A 129 3.41 -5.64 16.21
CA SER A 129 2.31 -4.92 15.57
C SER A 129 1.49 -4.16 16.61
N SER A 130 0.87 -3.05 16.19
CA SER A 130 -0.12 -2.35 17.01
C SER A 130 -1.51 -3.00 16.98
N PHE A 131 -1.75 -3.92 16.05
CA PHE A 131 -3.01 -4.68 15.88
C PHE A 131 -2.74 -6.17 16.04
N TYR A 132 -3.79 -6.98 16.24
CA TYR A 132 -3.65 -8.43 16.35
C TYR A 132 -4.41 -9.16 15.22
N PRO A 133 -3.77 -10.05 14.46
CA PRO A 133 -4.43 -10.81 13.39
C PRO A 133 -5.53 -11.74 13.93
N GLU A 134 -6.64 -11.86 13.20
CA GLU A 134 -7.67 -12.87 13.50
C GLU A 134 -7.09 -14.30 13.43
N LEU A 135 -6.14 -14.53 12.52
CA LEU A 135 -5.40 -15.79 12.37
C LEU A 135 -4.29 -16.00 13.41
N GLY A 136 -4.09 -15.05 14.33
CA GLY A 136 -2.97 -15.04 15.28
C GLY A 136 -1.61 -14.84 14.60
N PRO A 137 -0.48 -15.04 15.32
CA PRO A 137 0.86 -14.99 14.74
C PRO A 137 1.10 -16.21 13.85
N TYR A 138 0.56 -16.15 12.65
CA TYR A 138 0.51 -17.22 11.68
C TYR A 138 1.85 -17.47 10.97
N SER A 139 1.96 -18.58 10.26
CA SER A 139 3.04 -18.81 9.30
C SER A 139 2.51 -18.55 7.89
N SER A 140 3.30 -17.85 7.08
CA SER A 140 3.04 -17.66 5.65
C SER A 140 3.23 -18.95 4.85
N LYS A 141 3.87 -19.97 5.45
CA LYS A 141 4.00 -21.33 4.90
C LYS A 141 2.79 -22.20 5.17
N ASP A 142 1.89 -21.78 6.05
CA ASP A 142 0.69 -22.55 6.38
C ASP A 142 -0.32 -22.47 5.20
N PRO A 143 -0.66 -23.60 4.54
CA PRO A 143 -1.60 -23.58 3.43
C PRO A 143 -3.00 -23.12 3.84
N GLU A 144 -3.42 -23.32 5.10
CA GLU A 144 -4.75 -22.85 5.57
C GLU A 144 -4.79 -21.32 5.66
N VAL A 145 -3.68 -20.71 6.10
CA VAL A 145 -3.52 -19.24 6.16
C VAL A 145 -3.52 -18.66 4.76
N LEU A 146 -2.77 -19.26 3.83
CA LEU A 146 -2.73 -18.82 2.44
C LEU A 146 -4.11 -18.90 1.77
N GLU A 147 -4.87 -19.97 2.01
CA GLU A 147 -6.25 -20.11 1.55
C GLU A 147 -7.16 -19.03 2.13
N GLU A 148 -7.07 -18.74 3.43
CA GLU A 148 -7.86 -17.68 4.06
C GLU A 148 -7.49 -16.29 3.52
N HIS A 149 -6.20 -16.04 3.25
CA HIS A 149 -5.77 -14.78 2.64
C HIS A 149 -6.41 -14.59 1.25
N MET A 150 -6.40 -15.63 0.40
CA MET A 150 -7.03 -15.54 -0.93
C MET A 150 -8.55 -15.36 -0.85
N LYS A 151 -9.22 -15.96 0.13
CA LYS A 151 -10.65 -15.70 0.41
C LYS A 151 -10.87 -14.24 0.80
N GLN A 152 -10.05 -13.68 1.68
CA GLN A 152 -10.16 -12.27 2.10
C GLN A 152 -9.90 -11.31 0.95
N LEU A 153 -8.89 -11.57 0.12
CA LEU A 153 -8.59 -10.78 -1.09
C LEU A 153 -9.74 -10.82 -2.09
N ARG A 154 -10.30 -12.01 -2.34
CA ARG A 154 -11.50 -12.15 -3.19
C ARG A 154 -12.70 -11.45 -2.57
N ALA A 155 -12.89 -11.53 -1.26
CA ALA A 155 -13.94 -10.81 -0.53
C ALA A 155 -13.78 -9.29 -0.64
N ALA A 156 -12.56 -8.77 -0.73
CA ALA A 156 -12.25 -7.36 -0.99
C ALA A 156 -12.28 -6.97 -2.49
N ALA A 157 -12.63 -7.90 -3.39
CA ALA A 157 -12.65 -7.72 -4.85
C ALA A 157 -11.27 -7.36 -5.47
N ILE A 158 -10.18 -7.73 -4.80
CA ILE A 158 -8.82 -7.56 -5.30
C ILE A 158 -8.56 -8.53 -6.46
N GLY A 159 -8.08 -8.01 -7.59
CA GLY A 159 -7.65 -8.84 -8.72
C GLY A 159 -6.16 -9.14 -8.76
N VAL A 160 -5.32 -8.30 -8.16
CA VAL A 160 -3.86 -8.47 -8.21
C VAL A 160 -3.23 -8.35 -6.83
N LEU A 161 -2.61 -9.44 -6.40
CA LEU A 161 -1.70 -9.48 -5.27
C LEU A 161 -0.31 -9.04 -5.75
N VAL A 162 0.28 -8.03 -5.14
CA VAL A 162 1.63 -7.54 -5.42
C VAL A 162 2.56 -8.03 -4.33
N LEU A 163 3.35 -9.04 -4.66
CA LEU A 163 4.13 -9.80 -3.70
C LEU A 163 5.46 -9.11 -3.39
N SER A 164 5.69 -8.80 -2.11
CA SER A 164 7.02 -8.43 -1.60
C SER A 164 8.04 -9.53 -1.92
N TRP A 165 9.09 -9.19 -2.67
CA TRP A 165 10.03 -10.17 -3.20
C TRP A 165 11.48 -9.76 -3.01
N TYR A 166 12.27 -10.75 -2.55
CA TYR A 166 13.72 -10.73 -2.44
C TYR A 166 14.30 -11.86 -3.30
N PRO A 167 15.51 -11.68 -3.88
CA PRO A 167 16.20 -12.75 -4.60
C PRO A 167 16.39 -14.04 -3.77
N PRO A 168 16.50 -15.21 -4.43
CA PRO A 168 16.73 -16.48 -3.75
C PRO A 168 17.91 -16.41 -2.77
N GLY A 169 17.72 -16.94 -1.55
CA GLY A 169 18.74 -16.92 -0.50
C GLY A 169 18.94 -15.56 0.17
N THR A 170 18.11 -14.56 -0.14
CA THR A 170 18.13 -13.24 0.51
C THR A 170 16.79 -12.94 1.18
N ALA A 171 16.80 -11.97 2.10
CA ALA A 171 15.66 -11.50 2.89
C ALA A 171 15.92 -10.07 3.40
N ASP A 172 14.95 -9.47 4.07
CA ASP A 172 15.19 -8.27 4.87
C ASP A 172 15.98 -8.61 6.15
N GLU A 173 16.36 -7.57 6.91
CA GLU A 173 17.22 -7.73 8.10
C GLU A 173 16.56 -8.48 9.27
N ASN A 174 15.23 -8.68 9.24
CA ASN A 174 14.45 -9.30 10.32
C ASN A 174 13.74 -10.59 9.89
N GLY A 175 13.93 -11.01 8.64
CA GLY A 175 13.27 -12.16 8.03
C GLY A 175 14.22 -13.29 7.61
N GLU A 176 13.63 -14.29 6.97
CA GLU A 176 14.33 -15.38 6.29
C GLU A 176 13.98 -15.39 4.80
N SER A 177 14.71 -16.16 3.99
CA SER A 177 14.40 -16.25 2.56
C SER A 177 13.08 -16.99 2.37
N VAL A 178 12.17 -16.38 1.61
CA VAL A 178 10.80 -16.85 1.40
C VAL A 178 10.49 -17.10 -0.09
N GLU A 179 11.52 -17.01 -0.94
CA GLU A 179 11.39 -17.14 -2.39
C GLU A 179 10.81 -18.51 -2.80
N ASP A 180 11.17 -19.59 -2.10
CA ASP A 180 10.63 -20.95 -2.32
C ASP A 180 9.10 -21.05 -2.13
N LEU A 181 8.45 -20.04 -1.53
CA LEU A 181 6.99 -20.01 -1.34
C LEU A 181 6.24 -19.40 -2.54
N VAL A 182 6.93 -18.82 -3.52
CA VAL A 182 6.32 -18.19 -4.71
C VAL A 182 5.42 -19.14 -5.50
N PRO A 183 5.78 -20.43 -5.73
CA PRO A 183 4.87 -21.38 -6.37
C PRO A 183 3.56 -21.59 -5.60
N LEU A 184 3.63 -21.66 -4.26
CA LEU A 184 2.45 -21.93 -3.43
C LEU A 184 1.42 -20.78 -3.51
N ILE A 185 1.89 -19.53 -3.47
CA ILE A 185 1.03 -18.35 -3.58
C ILE A 185 0.44 -18.21 -4.99
N LEU A 186 1.19 -18.57 -6.03
CA LEU A 186 0.69 -18.61 -7.40
C LEU A 186 -0.45 -19.62 -7.56
N ASP A 187 -0.28 -20.84 -7.04
CA ASP A 187 -1.31 -21.88 -7.07
C ASP A 187 -2.56 -21.46 -6.28
N ALA A 188 -2.37 -20.87 -5.09
CA ALA A 188 -3.47 -20.37 -4.28
C ALA A 188 -4.22 -19.22 -4.97
N ALA A 189 -3.50 -18.23 -5.50
CA ALA A 189 -4.10 -17.11 -6.22
C ALA A 189 -4.92 -17.58 -7.43
N LEU A 190 -4.43 -18.59 -8.17
CA LEU A 190 -5.13 -19.16 -9.32
C LEU A 190 -6.51 -19.71 -8.94
N ARG A 191 -6.62 -20.43 -7.82
CA ARG A 191 -7.89 -21.00 -7.33
C ARG A 191 -8.96 -19.94 -7.06
N TYR A 192 -8.55 -18.70 -6.76
CA TYR A 192 -9.45 -17.58 -6.46
C TYR A 192 -9.52 -16.54 -7.59
N ASN A 193 -8.98 -16.85 -8.77
CA ASN A 193 -8.90 -15.95 -9.93
C ASN A 193 -8.11 -14.65 -9.67
N ILE A 194 -7.19 -14.68 -8.70
CA ILE A 194 -6.28 -13.57 -8.38
C ILE A 194 -5.00 -13.74 -9.21
N LYS A 195 -4.42 -12.62 -9.64
CA LYS A 195 -3.11 -12.59 -10.29
C LYS A 195 -2.03 -12.14 -9.32
N VAL A 196 -0.78 -12.51 -9.61
CA VAL A 196 0.39 -12.18 -8.79
C VAL A 196 1.36 -11.32 -9.61
N ALA A 197 1.57 -10.09 -9.16
CA ALA A 197 2.66 -9.21 -9.60
C ALA A 197 3.76 -9.17 -8.52
N PHE A 198 4.91 -8.57 -8.82
CA PHE A 198 6.06 -8.56 -7.91
C PHE A 198 6.44 -7.15 -7.49
N HIS A 199 6.72 -6.99 -6.19
CA HIS A 199 7.26 -5.80 -5.55
C HIS A 199 8.71 -6.07 -5.15
N ILE A 200 9.63 -5.65 -6.01
CA ILE A 200 11.06 -5.90 -5.85
C ILE A 200 11.61 -5.01 -4.74
N GLN A 201 11.98 -5.64 -3.63
CA GLN A 201 12.52 -4.96 -2.45
C GLN A 201 13.96 -4.48 -2.66
N PRO A 202 14.45 -3.53 -1.84
CA PRO A 202 15.87 -3.19 -1.81
C PRO A 202 16.64 -4.36 -1.20
N TYR A 203 17.55 -4.93 -1.99
CA TYR A 203 18.49 -5.97 -1.54
C TYR A 203 19.93 -5.50 -1.75
N LYS A 204 20.85 -6.11 -1.01
CA LYS A 204 22.27 -5.77 -1.07
C LYS A 204 22.81 -5.98 -2.50
N GLY A 205 23.39 -4.92 -3.07
CA GLY A 205 23.96 -4.95 -4.41
C GLY A 205 22.92 -4.80 -5.54
N ARG A 206 21.70 -4.36 -5.25
CA ARG A 206 20.70 -4.06 -6.27
C ARG A 206 21.16 -2.92 -7.18
N ASP A 207 21.25 -3.23 -8.47
CA ASP A 207 21.60 -2.35 -9.58
C ASP A 207 20.87 -2.80 -10.87
N ASP A 208 21.17 -2.16 -12.00
CA ASP A 208 20.62 -2.51 -13.32
C ASP A 208 20.90 -3.96 -13.74
N ARG A 209 22.11 -4.47 -13.52
CA ARG A 209 22.51 -5.83 -13.90
C ARG A 209 21.84 -6.91 -13.05
N THR A 210 21.88 -6.75 -11.74
CA THR A 210 21.25 -7.70 -10.82
C THR A 210 19.72 -7.64 -10.94
N LEU A 211 19.13 -6.47 -11.22
CA LEU A 211 17.71 -6.41 -11.53
C LEU A 211 17.40 -7.18 -12.82
N HIS A 212 18.17 -6.98 -13.89
CA HIS A 212 18.00 -7.76 -15.13
C HIS A 212 17.98 -9.28 -14.86
N ASP A 213 18.96 -9.78 -14.10
CA ASP A 213 19.07 -11.20 -13.78
C ASP A 213 17.88 -11.69 -12.95
N ASN A 214 17.40 -10.88 -12.01
CA ASN A 214 16.23 -11.20 -11.20
C ASN A 214 14.92 -11.16 -11.99
N ILE A 215 14.75 -10.22 -12.92
CA ILE A 215 13.57 -10.19 -13.82
C ILE A 215 13.57 -11.42 -14.71
N LYS A 216 14.73 -11.77 -15.28
CA LYS A 216 14.90 -13.01 -16.04
C LYS A 216 14.54 -14.23 -15.19
N TYR A 217 15.06 -14.32 -13.96
CA TYR A 217 14.74 -15.40 -13.03
C TYR A 217 13.24 -15.52 -12.77
N ILE A 218 12.57 -14.42 -12.42
CA ILE A 218 11.13 -14.42 -12.12
C ILE A 218 10.32 -14.85 -13.35
N ILE A 219 10.65 -14.35 -14.54
CA ILE A 219 9.92 -14.68 -15.76
C ILE A 219 10.16 -16.14 -16.17
N ASP A 220 11.39 -16.65 -16.07
CA ASP A 220 11.71 -18.03 -16.42
C ASP A 220 11.03 -19.04 -15.49
N ASN A 221 11.05 -18.79 -14.18
CA ASN A 221 10.52 -19.72 -13.18
C ASN A 221 9.00 -19.62 -13.03
N PHE A 222 8.43 -18.42 -13.16
CA PHE A 222 7.03 -18.16 -12.80
C PHE A 222 6.18 -17.62 -13.95
N GLY A 223 6.79 -17.09 -15.01
CA GLY A 223 6.09 -16.39 -16.08
C GLY A 223 5.07 -17.26 -16.82
N SER A 224 5.26 -18.58 -16.88
CA SER A 224 4.31 -19.51 -17.52
C SER A 224 3.08 -19.82 -16.66
N HIS A 225 3.10 -19.47 -15.36
CA HIS A 225 2.01 -19.77 -14.44
C HIS A 225 0.76 -18.94 -14.76
N ALA A 226 -0.43 -19.56 -14.71
CA ALA A 226 -1.67 -18.90 -15.10
C ALA A 226 -2.10 -17.72 -14.19
N ALA A 227 -1.63 -17.71 -12.93
CA ALA A 227 -1.80 -16.58 -12.02
C ALA A 227 -0.74 -15.48 -12.19
N PHE A 228 0.33 -15.69 -12.97
CA PHE A 228 1.34 -14.66 -13.18
C PHE A 228 0.72 -13.44 -13.87
N TYR A 229 0.80 -12.27 -13.23
CA TYR A 229 0.15 -11.06 -13.72
C TYR A 229 0.84 -10.52 -14.97
N ARG A 230 0.03 -10.15 -15.96
CA ARG A 230 0.47 -9.37 -17.11
C ARG A 230 -0.50 -8.23 -17.34
N TYR A 231 0.03 -7.02 -17.39
CA TYR A 231 -0.71 -5.83 -17.77
C TYR A 231 -0.89 -5.81 -19.30
N LYS A 232 -2.09 -5.47 -19.75
CA LYS A 232 -2.39 -5.31 -21.18
C LYS A 232 -2.22 -3.85 -21.56
N THR A 233 -1.19 -3.56 -22.35
CA THR A 233 -0.89 -2.20 -22.80
C THR A 233 -1.94 -1.69 -23.79
N SER A 234 -1.93 -0.37 -24.04
CA SER A 234 -2.72 0.27 -25.10
C SER A 234 -2.45 -0.31 -26.50
N THR A 235 -1.24 -0.83 -26.73
CA THR A 235 -0.85 -1.53 -27.97
C THR A 235 -1.25 -3.02 -27.99
N SER A 236 -2.06 -3.46 -27.01
CA SER A 236 -2.48 -4.85 -26.81
C SER A 236 -1.35 -5.86 -26.56
N LYS A 237 -0.14 -5.39 -26.22
CA LYS A 237 0.91 -6.27 -25.69
C LYS A 237 0.57 -6.66 -24.26
N SER A 238 0.82 -7.92 -23.89
CA SER A 238 0.64 -8.42 -22.52
C SER A 238 2.01 -8.58 -21.89
N LEU A 239 2.35 -7.71 -20.94
CA LEU A 239 3.68 -7.63 -20.33
C LEU A 239 3.60 -7.86 -18.81
N PRO A 240 4.57 -8.57 -18.20
CA PRO A 240 4.73 -8.57 -16.74
C PRO A 240 4.75 -7.15 -16.17
N LEU A 241 4.34 -6.97 -14.91
CA LEU A 241 4.44 -5.67 -14.22
C LEU A 241 5.22 -5.83 -12.91
N PHE A 242 6.21 -4.97 -12.71
CA PHE A 242 7.09 -4.95 -11.53
C PHE A 242 7.06 -3.59 -10.85
N TYR A 243 6.84 -3.60 -9.54
CA TYR A 243 7.03 -2.43 -8.69
C TYR A 243 8.45 -2.45 -8.12
N ILE A 244 9.17 -1.35 -8.21
CA ILE A 244 10.54 -1.25 -7.68
C ILE A 244 10.50 -0.37 -6.43
N TYR A 245 10.59 -0.99 -5.24
CA TYR A 245 10.62 -0.26 -3.97
C TYR A 245 11.94 0.49 -3.81
N ASP A 246 11.91 1.72 -3.31
CA ASP A 246 13.09 2.57 -3.16
C ASP A 246 13.96 2.66 -4.43
N SER A 247 13.31 2.78 -5.59
CA SER A 247 14.00 2.87 -6.90
C SER A 247 14.99 4.02 -6.98
N TYR A 248 14.80 5.08 -6.18
CA TYR A 248 15.69 6.24 -6.07
C TYR A 248 17.06 5.94 -5.44
N LEU A 249 17.25 4.76 -4.83
CA LEU A 249 18.57 4.34 -4.32
C LEU A 249 19.56 3.97 -5.43
N THR A 250 19.06 3.69 -6.64
CA THR A 250 19.86 3.40 -7.82
C THR A 250 19.78 4.61 -8.76
N PRO A 251 20.91 5.14 -9.25
CA PRO A 251 20.91 6.33 -10.10
C PRO A 251 20.15 6.13 -11.42
N PRO A 252 19.52 7.19 -11.97
CA PRO A 252 18.75 7.11 -13.21
C PRO A 252 19.57 6.64 -14.41
N GLU A 253 20.85 6.95 -14.49
CA GLU A 253 21.73 6.47 -15.56
C GLU A 253 21.94 4.95 -15.54
N SER A 254 21.93 4.33 -14.35
CA SER A 254 21.98 2.87 -14.21
C SER A 254 20.65 2.28 -14.69
N TRP A 255 19.52 2.83 -14.24
CA TRP A 255 18.21 2.40 -14.76
C TRP A 255 18.10 2.54 -16.28
N ALA A 256 18.62 3.62 -16.84
CA ALA A 256 18.57 3.86 -18.27
C ALA A 256 19.34 2.82 -19.09
N ASN A 257 20.41 2.22 -18.54
CA ASN A 257 21.12 1.12 -19.19
C ASN A 257 20.23 -0.12 -19.42
N LEU A 258 19.24 -0.33 -18.55
CA LEU A 258 18.33 -1.47 -18.57
C LEU A 258 16.98 -1.13 -19.22
N LEU A 259 16.38 0.00 -18.86
CA LEU A 259 14.96 0.28 -19.15
C LEU A 259 14.75 1.17 -20.37
N THR A 260 15.80 1.72 -20.99
CA THR A 260 15.67 2.46 -22.25
C THR A 260 16.03 1.60 -23.45
N LEU A 261 15.44 1.87 -24.62
CA LEU A 261 15.74 1.14 -25.88
C LEU A 261 17.21 1.20 -26.29
N THR A 262 17.91 2.28 -25.92
CA THR A 262 19.33 2.52 -26.24
C THR A 262 20.27 2.15 -25.10
N GLY A 263 19.74 1.56 -24.02
CA GLY A 263 20.51 1.14 -22.87
C GLY A 263 21.56 0.08 -23.23
N THR A 264 22.70 0.08 -22.54
CA THR A 264 23.85 -0.80 -22.85
C THR A 264 23.53 -2.30 -22.73
N HIS A 265 22.51 -2.66 -21.95
CA HIS A 265 22.00 -4.02 -21.80
C HIS A 265 20.48 -4.01 -21.62
N SER A 266 19.82 -3.28 -22.52
CA SER A 266 18.38 -3.06 -22.46
C SER A 266 17.56 -4.35 -22.39
N ILE A 267 16.56 -4.36 -21.52
CA ILE A 267 15.56 -5.43 -21.45
C ILE A 267 14.40 -5.23 -22.44
N ARG A 268 14.30 -4.03 -23.03
CA ARG A 268 13.20 -3.66 -23.93
C ARG A 268 13.27 -4.45 -25.23
N ASN A 269 12.10 -4.88 -25.74
CA ASN A 269 11.97 -5.76 -26.91
C ASN A 269 12.73 -7.10 -26.80
N THR A 270 12.99 -7.57 -25.57
CA THR A 270 13.49 -8.92 -25.30
C THR A 270 12.36 -9.81 -24.75
N PRO A 271 12.55 -11.13 -24.61
CA PRO A 271 11.59 -12.00 -23.91
C PRO A 271 11.31 -11.60 -22.45
N TYR A 272 12.15 -10.75 -21.86
CA TYR A 272 12.04 -10.31 -20.48
C TYR A 272 11.50 -8.87 -20.34
N ASP A 273 11.04 -8.26 -21.45
CA ASP A 273 10.41 -6.94 -21.42
C ASP A 273 9.18 -6.92 -20.51
N ALA A 274 9.00 -5.83 -19.77
CA ALA A 274 8.01 -5.70 -18.71
C ALA A 274 7.64 -4.23 -18.47
N VAL A 275 6.57 -4.00 -17.70
CA VAL A 275 6.18 -2.68 -17.20
C VAL A 275 6.86 -2.45 -15.85
N PHE A 276 7.67 -1.40 -15.74
CA PHE A 276 8.41 -1.06 -14.51
C PHE A 276 7.86 0.20 -13.87
N ILE A 277 7.43 0.10 -12.60
CA ILE A 277 6.83 1.20 -11.85
C ILE A 277 7.79 1.64 -10.73
N GLY A 278 8.28 2.88 -10.83
CA GLY A 278 9.23 3.47 -9.88
C GLY A 278 8.55 4.18 -8.70
N LEU A 279 9.19 4.18 -7.53
CA LEU A 279 8.65 4.82 -6.32
C LEU A 279 8.95 6.32 -6.30
N LEU A 280 7.91 7.13 -6.22
CA LEU A 280 8.02 8.58 -6.04
C LEU A 280 7.94 8.97 -4.56
N VAL A 281 9.03 9.53 -4.03
CA VAL A 281 9.11 10.02 -2.64
C VAL A 281 9.19 11.54 -2.62
N GLU A 282 10.21 12.10 -3.27
CA GLU A 282 10.40 13.55 -3.40
C GLU A 282 9.99 14.03 -4.80
N GLU A 283 9.64 15.31 -4.93
CA GLU A 283 9.19 15.86 -6.21
C GLU A 283 10.22 15.68 -7.35
N GLY A 284 11.51 15.79 -7.00
CA GLY A 284 12.63 15.62 -7.95
C GLY A 284 12.62 14.26 -8.64
N HIS A 285 12.25 13.19 -7.93
CA HIS A 285 12.30 11.83 -8.45
C HIS A 285 11.41 11.61 -9.69
N LYS A 286 10.41 12.49 -9.96
CA LYS A 286 9.64 12.44 -11.22
C LYS A 286 10.57 12.46 -12.44
N HIS A 287 11.60 13.32 -12.40
CA HIS A 287 12.56 13.48 -13.49
C HIS A 287 13.53 12.30 -13.57
N ASP A 288 13.96 11.78 -12.41
CA ASP A 288 14.85 10.62 -12.34
C ASP A 288 14.15 9.36 -12.86
N ILE A 289 12.88 9.16 -12.50
CA ILE A 289 12.05 8.05 -13.00
C ILE A 289 11.89 8.13 -14.51
N LEU A 290 11.58 9.31 -15.05
CA LEU A 290 11.48 9.51 -16.50
C LEU A 290 12.82 9.24 -17.20
N THR A 291 13.91 9.80 -16.67
CA THR A 291 15.26 9.63 -17.23
C THR A 291 15.73 8.18 -17.16
N GLY A 292 15.36 7.48 -16.09
CA GLY A 292 15.67 6.07 -15.89
C GLY A 292 14.92 5.12 -16.84
N GLY A 293 13.91 5.58 -17.57
CA GLY A 293 13.16 4.77 -18.53
C GLY A 293 12.06 3.89 -17.93
N PHE A 294 11.59 4.22 -16.72
CA PHE A 294 10.43 3.57 -16.11
C PHE A 294 9.14 3.83 -16.92
N ASP A 295 8.18 2.91 -16.81
CA ASP A 295 6.87 3.01 -17.47
C ASP A 295 5.82 3.72 -16.62
N GLY A 296 6.09 3.92 -15.32
CA GLY A 296 5.15 4.56 -14.42
C GLY A 296 5.68 4.87 -13.03
N ILE A 297 4.80 5.47 -12.22
CA ILE A 297 5.05 5.95 -10.87
C ILE A 297 4.02 5.35 -9.90
N TYR A 298 4.45 4.94 -8.71
CA TYR A 298 3.59 4.68 -7.55
C TYR A 298 4.10 5.38 -6.28
N THR A 299 3.30 5.37 -5.20
CA THR A 299 3.56 6.23 -4.02
C THR A 299 3.74 5.48 -2.70
N TYR A 300 3.38 4.20 -2.65
CA TYR A 300 3.46 3.25 -1.53
C TYR A 300 2.86 3.70 -0.20
N PHE A 301 3.43 4.70 0.48
CA PHE A 301 3.17 4.98 1.89
C PHE A 301 1.70 5.28 2.18
N ALA A 302 1.14 4.58 3.18
CA ALA A 302 -0.23 4.77 3.66
C ALA A 302 -0.43 6.11 4.39
N SER A 303 0.65 6.71 4.91
CA SER A 303 0.61 7.97 5.63
C SER A 303 0.58 9.17 4.68
N ASN A 304 -0.61 9.74 4.49
CA ASN A 304 -0.79 11.05 3.87
C ASN A 304 0.08 12.10 4.57
N GLY A 305 0.93 12.78 3.79
CA GLY A 305 1.87 13.80 4.27
C GLY A 305 3.28 13.28 4.61
N PHE A 306 3.53 11.97 4.53
CA PHE A 306 4.87 11.42 4.81
C PHE A 306 5.91 11.82 3.74
N SER A 307 5.54 11.71 2.47
CA SER A 307 6.37 12.11 1.34
C SER A 307 5.62 13.02 0.38
N PHE A 308 6.31 13.61 -0.60
CA PHE A 308 5.65 14.34 -1.69
C PHE A 308 4.69 13.40 -2.44
N GLY A 309 5.12 12.17 -2.72
CA GLY A 309 4.31 11.17 -3.41
C GLY A 309 3.08 10.71 -2.63
N SER A 310 3.19 10.50 -1.31
CA SER A 310 2.05 10.02 -0.49
C SER A 310 1.07 11.14 -0.09
N SER A 311 1.40 12.40 -0.36
CA SER A 311 0.54 13.54 -0.05
C SER A 311 -0.57 13.69 -1.09
N HIS A 312 -1.83 13.43 -0.70
CA HIS A 312 -2.97 13.40 -1.64
C HIS A 312 -3.14 14.70 -2.44
N GLN A 313 -2.78 15.84 -1.84
CA GLN A 313 -2.85 17.15 -2.50
C GLN A 313 -1.96 17.26 -3.75
N ASN A 314 -0.92 16.43 -3.86
CA ASN A 314 0.02 16.44 -4.98
C ASN A 314 -0.40 15.51 -6.12
N TRP A 315 -1.35 14.59 -5.90
CA TRP A 315 -1.71 13.54 -6.87
C TRP A 315 -2.21 14.09 -8.20
N LYS A 316 -2.91 15.23 -8.20
CA LYS A 316 -3.33 15.89 -9.46
C LYS A 316 -2.12 16.37 -10.28
N SER A 317 -1.11 16.93 -9.61
CA SER A 317 0.13 17.38 -10.26
C SER A 317 0.95 16.20 -10.78
N ILE A 318 1.04 15.12 -9.99
CA ILE A 318 1.73 13.89 -10.38
C ILE A 318 1.04 13.25 -11.58
N LYS A 319 -0.28 13.09 -11.56
CA LYS A 319 -1.05 12.57 -12.69
C LYS A 319 -0.84 13.40 -13.97
N SER A 320 -0.91 14.73 -13.86
CA SER A 320 -0.66 15.63 -15.00
C SER A 320 0.75 15.46 -15.59
N TYR A 321 1.75 15.31 -14.73
CA TYR A 321 3.12 15.01 -15.15
C TYR A 321 3.20 13.67 -15.87
N CYS A 322 2.58 12.62 -15.30
CA CYS A 322 2.55 11.30 -15.91
C CYS A 322 1.88 11.31 -17.29
N ASP A 323 0.72 11.97 -17.42
CA ASP A 323 -0.01 12.09 -18.68
C ASP A 323 0.80 12.81 -19.77
N THR A 324 1.50 13.89 -19.38
CA THR A 324 2.36 14.66 -20.29
C THR A 324 3.56 13.85 -20.79
N ASN A 325 4.06 12.91 -19.98
CA ASN A 325 5.26 12.14 -20.27
C ASN A 325 4.98 10.66 -20.62
N ASN A 326 3.71 10.31 -20.87
CA ASN A 326 3.29 8.94 -21.20
C ASN A 326 3.74 7.91 -20.13
N LEU A 327 3.63 8.29 -18.86
CA LEU A 327 3.86 7.41 -17.72
C LEU A 327 2.52 6.99 -17.11
N MET A 328 2.46 5.79 -16.57
CA MET A 328 1.34 5.38 -15.72
C MET A 328 1.45 6.02 -14.34
N PHE A 329 0.33 6.46 -13.76
CA PHE A 329 0.27 6.84 -12.34
C PHE A 329 -0.59 5.85 -11.56
N ILE A 330 0.01 5.20 -10.56
CA ILE A 330 -0.62 4.24 -9.66
C ILE A 330 -0.59 4.81 -8.23
N PRO A 331 -1.60 5.61 -7.80
CA PRO A 331 -1.65 6.06 -6.42
C PRO A 331 -1.78 4.88 -5.46
N SER A 332 -1.09 4.96 -4.33
CA SER A 332 -1.19 3.98 -3.24
C SER A 332 -2.02 4.54 -2.09
N VAL A 333 -3.03 3.78 -1.66
CA VAL A 333 -3.96 4.16 -0.59
C VAL A 333 -3.83 3.17 0.58
N GLY A 334 -3.98 3.64 1.82
CA GLY A 334 -3.96 2.77 3.00
C GLY A 334 -5.01 3.12 4.04
N PRO A 335 -5.38 2.17 4.92
CA PRO A 335 -6.46 2.36 5.88
C PRO A 335 -6.09 3.24 7.09
N GLY A 336 -4.79 3.46 7.28
CA GLY A 336 -4.17 4.20 8.37
C GLY A 336 -2.70 3.78 8.46
N TYR A 337 -2.01 4.21 9.51
CA TYR A 337 -0.62 3.86 9.76
C TYR A 337 -0.30 3.98 11.24
N ILE A 338 0.40 3.01 11.80
CA ILE A 338 0.97 3.05 13.14
C ILE A 338 2.02 1.94 13.30
N ASP A 339 3.28 2.33 13.40
CA ASP A 339 4.43 1.42 13.49
C ASP A 339 5.15 1.50 14.84
N THR A 340 4.55 2.16 15.83
CA THR A 340 5.21 2.47 17.11
C THR A 340 5.55 1.24 17.96
N SER A 341 5.02 0.06 17.64
CA SER A 341 5.46 -1.21 18.22
C SER A 341 6.93 -1.49 17.88
N ILE A 342 7.33 -1.28 16.61
CA ILE A 342 8.68 -1.54 16.13
C ILE A 342 9.53 -0.28 15.93
N ARG A 343 8.91 0.90 15.76
CA ARG A 343 9.59 2.20 15.66
C ARG A 343 8.98 3.20 16.66
N PRO A 344 9.27 3.08 17.97
CA PRO A 344 8.63 3.90 19.01
C PRO A 344 8.77 5.43 18.82
N TRP A 345 9.78 5.86 18.05
CA TRP A 345 10.08 7.25 17.72
C TRP A 345 9.27 7.81 16.54
N ASN A 346 8.52 6.97 15.81
CA ASN A 346 7.90 7.35 14.55
C ASN A 346 6.43 7.81 14.67
N ASN A 347 5.95 8.11 15.88
CA ASN A 347 4.54 8.45 16.13
C ASN A 347 4.02 9.67 15.34
N HIS A 348 4.88 10.56 14.86
CA HIS A 348 4.47 11.71 14.04
C HIS A 348 3.86 11.29 12.67
N ASN A 349 4.18 10.08 12.21
CA ASN A 349 3.60 9.49 11.00
C ASN A 349 2.33 8.68 11.25
N THR A 350 1.93 8.49 12.51
CA THR A 350 0.69 7.79 12.86
C THR A 350 -0.52 8.47 12.22
N ARG A 351 -1.41 7.67 11.63
CA ARG A 351 -2.69 8.09 11.05
C ARG A 351 -3.77 7.16 11.56
N ASN A 352 -4.62 7.68 12.45
CA ASN A 352 -5.77 6.94 12.97
C ASN A 352 -6.69 6.54 11.83
N ARG A 353 -7.24 5.33 11.89
CA ARG A 353 -8.13 4.85 10.83
C ARG A 353 -9.51 5.53 10.82
N VAL A 354 -9.88 6.18 11.94
CA VAL A 354 -11.14 6.91 12.15
C VAL A 354 -12.35 6.10 11.65
N ASN A 355 -12.45 4.84 12.10
CA ASN A 355 -13.51 3.90 11.73
C ASN A 355 -13.71 3.75 10.20
N GLY A 356 -12.62 3.81 9.43
CA GLY A 356 -12.62 3.68 7.98
C GLY A 356 -12.60 5.02 7.23
N LYS A 357 -12.89 6.15 7.89
CA LYS A 357 -12.97 7.44 7.20
C LYS A 357 -11.64 7.90 6.59
N TYR A 358 -10.52 7.55 7.23
CA TYR A 358 -9.19 7.81 6.68
C TYR A 358 -9.00 7.10 5.33
N TYR A 359 -9.37 5.81 5.29
CA TYR A 359 -9.28 4.98 4.10
C TYR A 359 -10.17 5.49 2.96
N GLU A 360 -11.45 5.77 3.25
CA GLU A 360 -12.39 6.28 2.24
C GLU A 360 -11.93 7.64 1.69
N THR A 361 -11.28 8.47 2.51
CA THR A 361 -10.73 9.76 2.06
C THR A 361 -9.57 9.55 1.08
N ALA A 362 -8.69 8.58 1.35
CA ALA A 362 -7.60 8.21 0.44
C ALA A 362 -8.13 7.63 -0.87
N LEU A 363 -9.10 6.71 -0.79
CA LEU A 363 -9.75 6.11 -1.97
C LEU A 363 -10.47 7.15 -2.83
N GLN A 364 -11.18 8.11 -2.22
CA GLN A 364 -11.80 9.22 -2.94
C GLN A 364 -10.76 10.10 -3.65
N ALA A 365 -9.64 10.41 -3.00
CA ALA A 365 -8.57 11.20 -3.60
C ALA A 365 -7.94 10.47 -4.80
N ALA A 366 -7.73 9.15 -4.69
CA ALA A 366 -7.21 8.33 -5.78
C ALA A 366 -8.19 8.29 -6.96
N LEU A 367 -9.49 8.09 -6.70
CA LEU A 367 -10.53 8.12 -7.73
C LEU A 367 -10.55 9.44 -8.50
N THR A 368 -10.36 10.57 -7.81
CA THR A 368 -10.46 11.92 -8.40
C THR A 368 -9.42 12.19 -9.49
N VAL A 369 -8.25 11.53 -9.43
CA VAL A 369 -7.19 11.67 -10.43
C VAL A 369 -7.31 10.67 -11.58
N ARG A 370 -8.40 9.87 -11.62
CA ARG A 370 -8.72 8.93 -12.70
C ARG A 370 -7.54 8.03 -13.10
N PRO A 371 -6.93 7.31 -12.16
CA PRO A 371 -5.81 6.41 -12.45
C PRO A 371 -6.32 5.18 -13.21
N GLU A 372 -5.43 4.52 -13.93
CA GLU A 372 -5.75 3.24 -14.55
C GLU A 372 -5.78 2.11 -13.53
N ILE A 373 -4.84 2.14 -12.58
CA ILE A 373 -4.65 1.16 -11.51
C ILE A 373 -4.59 1.91 -10.18
N VAL A 374 -5.21 1.35 -9.13
CA VAL A 374 -5.02 1.79 -7.75
C VAL A 374 -4.28 0.70 -6.99
N SER A 375 -3.28 1.07 -6.19
CA SER A 375 -2.59 0.14 -5.29
C SER A 375 -3.04 0.36 -3.84
N ILE A 376 -3.14 -0.71 -3.07
CA ILE A 376 -3.50 -0.68 -1.65
C ILE A 376 -2.30 -1.09 -0.81
N THR A 377 -1.95 -0.23 0.14
CA THR A 377 -0.93 -0.45 1.16
C THR A 377 -1.65 -0.61 2.49
N SER A 378 -1.91 -1.83 2.95
CA SER A 378 -1.47 -3.13 2.43
C SER A 378 -2.48 -4.24 2.74
N PHE A 379 -2.24 -5.47 2.27
CA PHE A 379 -2.99 -6.62 2.75
C PHE A 379 -2.62 -6.90 4.20
N ASN A 380 -1.34 -7.16 4.49
CA ASN A 380 -0.86 -7.70 5.76
C ASN A 380 0.49 -7.13 6.24
N GLU A 381 0.82 -5.87 5.97
CA GLU A 381 2.00 -5.22 6.61
C GLU A 381 1.66 -4.84 8.06
N TRP A 382 1.65 -5.85 8.93
CA TRP A 382 1.21 -5.73 10.33
C TRP A 382 2.11 -4.80 11.15
N HIS A 383 3.40 -4.74 10.82
CA HIS A 383 4.37 -3.91 11.56
C HIS A 383 4.03 -2.42 11.47
N GLU A 384 3.49 -2.00 10.33
CA GLU A 384 3.16 -0.60 10.06
C GLU A 384 1.70 -0.25 10.29
N GLY A 385 0.90 -1.23 10.72
CA GLY A 385 -0.52 -1.03 11.00
C GLY A 385 -1.33 -0.61 9.76
N THR A 386 -0.87 -0.98 8.55
CA THR A 386 -1.50 -0.61 7.27
C THR A 386 -2.37 -1.73 6.68
N GLN A 387 -2.44 -2.88 7.34
CA GLN A 387 -3.14 -4.06 6.88
C GLN A 387 -4.67 -3.85 6.74
N ILE A 388 -5.27 -4.43 5.71
CA ILE A 388 -6.73 -4.62 5.60
C ILE A 388 -7.16 -6.04 5.99
N GLU A 389 -6.21 -6.97 6.18
CA GLU A 389 -6.44 -8.31 6.73
C GLU A 389 -7.24 -8.22 8.05
N LYS A 390 -8.11 -9.20 8.31
CA LYS A 390 -8.96 -9.21 9.50
C LYS A 390 -8.15 -9.12 10.80
N SER A 391 -8.58 -8.21 11.67
CA SER A 391 -7.99 -8.01 13.00
C SER A 391 -9.03 -8.21 14.10
N THR A 392 -8.60 -8.78 15.23
CA THR A 392 -9.46 -9.10 16.37
C THR A 392 -9.03 -8.32 17.61
N PRO A 393 -9.97 -7.89 18.48
CA PRO A 393 -9.63 -7.32 19.78
C PRO A 393 -8.80 -8.28 20.62
N LYS A 394 -7.64 -7.81 21.10
CA LYS A 394 -6.75 -8.59 21.97
C LYS A 394 -6.24 -7.72 23.11
N LYS A 395 -6.34 -8.25 24.32
CA LYS A 395 -5.80 -7.65 25.54
C LYS A 395 -4.99 -8.71 26.28
N THR A 396 -3.78 -8.34 26.68
CA THR A 396 -2.90 -9.16 27.53
C THR A 396 -2.65 -8.41 28.84
N ALA A 397 -1.83 -8.98 29.73
CA ALA A 397 -1.45 -8.31 30.96
C ALA A 397 -0.63 -7.03 30.70
N THR A 398 0.09 -6.97 29.59
CA THR A 398 1.06 -5.91 29.26
C THR A 398 0.66 -5.06 28.05
N HIS A 399 -0.24 -5.55 27.20
CA HIS A 399 -0.59 -4.89 25.95
C HIS A 399 -2.10 -4.81 25.74
N LEU A 400 -2.54 -3.66 25.21
CA LEU A 400 -3.85 -3.46 24.61
C LEU A 400 -3.63 -3.19 23.12
N TYR A 401 -3.96 -4.15 22.27
CA TYR A 401 -3.87 -3.96 20.83
C TYR A 401 -5.00 -3.06 20.34
N LEU A 402 -4.72 -2.30 19.30
CA LEU A 402 -5.75 -1.63 18.53
C LEU A 402 -6.58 -2.66 17.76
N ASP A 403 -7.83 -2.30 17.48
CA ASP A 403 -8.79 -3.15 16.78
C ASP A 403 -9.72 -2.30 15.89
N TYR A 404 -10.71 -2.96 15.29
CA TYR A 404 -11.65 -2.33 14.35
C TYR A 404 -13.01 -2.02 14.99
N LEU A 405 -13.15 -2.13 16.31
CA LEU A 405 -14.41 -1.85 16.99
C LEU A 405 -14.85 -0.38 16.77
N PRO A 406 -16.17 -0.13 16.69
CA PRO A 406 -17.28 -1.06 16.92
C PRO A 406 -17.65 -1.92 15.71
N HIS A 407 -16.85 -1.92 14.63
CA HIS A 407 -17.10 -2.71 13.44
C HIS A 407 -16.53 -4.14 13.56
N GLN A 408 -16.90 -4.99 12.60
CA GLN A 408 -16.43 -6.36 12.51
C GLN A 408 -14.97 -6.43 12.01
N PRO A 409 -14.25 -7.55 12.26
CA PRO A 409 -12.87 -7.75 11.80
C PRO A 409 -12.65 -7.54 10.30
N ASP A 410 -13.68 -7.72 9.48
CA ASP A 410 -13.64 -7.60 8.03
C ASP A 410 -13.99 -6.20 7.48
N LEU A 411 -14.13 -5.17 8.34
CA LEU A 411 -14.49 -3.80 7.95
C LEU A 411 -13.71 -3.31 6.72
N TYR A 412 -12.39 -3.47 6.73
CA TYR A 412 -11.55 -2.93 5.65
C TYR A 412 -11.69 -3.71 4.35
N LEU A 413 -11.94 -5.03 4.41
CA LEU A 413 -12.25 -5.83 3.22
C LEU A 413 -13.57 -5.37 2.58
N VAL A 414 -14.60 -5.11 3.40
CA VAL A 414 -15.91 -4.61 2.95
C VAL A 414 -15.78 -3.22 2.33
N LEU A 415 -15.02 -2.32 2.96
CA LEU A 415 -14.75 -0.98 2.41
C LEU A 415 -13.98 -1.07 1.08
N THR A 416 -12.97 -1.93 0.98
CA THR A 416 -12.22 -2.13 -0.26
C THR A 416 -13.14 -2.59 -1.39
N ARG A 417 -14.01 -3.59 -1.15
CA ARG A 417 -15.00 -4.03 -2.16
C ARG A 417 -15.92 -2.88 -2.61
N LYS A 418 -16.52 -2.16 -1.66
CA LYS A 418 -17.42 -1.02 -1.94
C LYS A 418 -16.75 -0.02 -2.87
N TRP A 419 -15.48 0.30 -2.61
CA TRP A 419 -14.72 1.25 -3.42
C TRP A 419 -14.22 0.67 -4.75
N ALA A 420 -13.93 -0.63 -4.82
CA ALA A 420 -13.60 -1.30 -6.08
C ALA A 420 -14.77 -1.26 -7.07
N GLU A 421 -15.98 -1.55 -6.57
CA GLU A 421 -17.22 -1.47 -7.36
C GLU A 421 -17.51 -0.04 -7.82
N HIS A 422 -17.33 0.94 -6.93
CA HIS A 422 -17.47 2.37 -7.27
C HIS A 422 -16.43 2.82 -8.31
N PHE A 423 -15.15 2.47 -8.12
CA PHE A 423 -14.07 2.80 -9.04
C PHE A 423 -14.31 2.22 -10.43
N ASN A 424 -14.73 0.96 -10.53
CA ASN A 424 -15.03 0.35 -11.83
C ASN A 424 -16.20 1.05 -12.55
N LYS A 425 -17.27 1.41 -11.81
CA LYS A 425 -18.41 2.14 -12.37
C LYS A 425 -18.01 3.51 -12.91
N GLU A 426 -17.16 4.23 -12.18
CA GLU A 426 -16.64 5.53 -12.63
C GLU A 426 -15.71 5.37 -13.84
N LYS A 427 -14.84 4.35 -13.83
CA LYS A 427 -13.93 4.06 -14.95
C LYS A 427 -14.68 3.77 -16.25
N GLU A 428 -15.79 3.04 -16.19
CA GLU A 428 -16.68 2.81 -17.35
C GLU A 428 -17.23 4.13 -17.92
N GLN A 429 -17.52 5.13 -17.08
CA GLN A 429 -17.98 6.44 -17.52
C GLN A 429 -16.87 7.31 -18.10
N TRP A 430 -15.62 7.14 -17.66
CA TRP A 430 -14.49 7.90 -18.21
C TRP A 430 -14.05 7.43 -19.60
N LEU A 431 -14.39 6.19 -19.95
CA LEU A 431 -14.04 5.55 -21.22
C LEU A 431 -15.15 5.69 -22.29
N MET A 432 -16.32 6.18 -21.91
CA MET A 432 -17.37 6.67 -22.82
C MET A 432 -17.11 8.13 -23.19
#